data_AF-A0A1M5G9J1-F1
#
_entry.id   AF-A0A1M5G9J1-F1
#
_cell.length_a   1.000
_cell.length_b   1.000
_cell.length_c   1.000
_cell.angle_alpha   90.00
_cell.angle_beta   90.00
_cell.angle_gamma   90.00
#
_symmetry.space_group_name_H-M   'P 1'
#
loop_
_entity.id
_entity.type
_entity.pdbx_description
1 polymer ?
#
loop_
_entity_poly.entity_id
_entity_poly.type
_entity_poly.pdbx_seq_one_letter_code
_entity_poly.pdbx_strand_id
1 'polypeptide(L)'
;MTADWTTSPTGSRVLQHNADPRPAWLWSQDGNQLLWHNDAAALFLAKLKKSGLKLAAPAVPIKGQVARNIRLGSPGRTSLARIQFLAGSKPTSLTCATTPLHWRDGQMALLIVGVDPIDADILAAAMPARDAVTPEAPEVSEPIAVAPEEVAPVATEEPSAEPTEEPSAEPTEEPSAEPTE
;
A
#
# COMPACT_ATOMS: atom_id res chain seq x y z
N MET A 1 -4.23 -15.29 -6.63
CA MET A 1 -3.13 -15.22 -5.65
C MET A 1 -2.11 -14.23 -6.19
N THR A 2 -2.04 -13.03 -5.59
CA THR A 2 -1.29 -11.86 -6.09
C THR A 2 -0.35 -11.33 -4.98
N ALA A 3 0.03 -12.20 -4.05
CA ALA A 3 0.44 -11.84 -2.69
C ALA A 3 1.96 -11.65 -2.50
N ASP A 4 2.79 -11.74 -3.55
CA ASP A 4 4.24 -11.76 -3.36
C ASP A 4 4.87 -10.39 -3.11
N TRP A 5 4.24 -9.30 -3.56
CA TRP A 5 4.84 -7.96 -3.41
C TRP A 5 4.20 -7.13 -2.30
N THR A 6 2.90 -7.30 -2.06
CA THR A 6 2.13 -6.50 -1.10
C THR A 6 2.52 -6.76 0.35
N THR A 7 3.02 -7.96 0.65
CA THR A 7 3.51 -8.36 1.98
C THR A 7 4.99 -8.03 2.21
N SER A 8 5.72 -7.65 1.17
CA SER A 8 7.14 -7.28 1.28
C SER A 8 7.33 -5.92 1.99
N PRO A 9 8.52 -5.62 2.54
CA PRO A 9 8.81 -4.29 3.08
C PRO A 9 8.62 -3.14 2.07
N THR A 10 8.95 -3.39 0.80
CA THR A 10 8.67 -2.46 -0.31
C THR A 10 7.16 -2.28 -0.48
N GLY A 11 6.40 -3.37 -0.47
CA GLY A 11 4.94 -3.35 -0.55
C GLY A 11 4.30 -2.54 0.56
N SER A 12 4.70 -2.78 1.81
CA SER A 12 4.20 -2.03 2.97
C SER A 12 4.45 -0.53 2.83
N ARG A 13 5.66 -0.12 2.41
CA ARG A 13 5.98 1.30 2.17
C ARG A 13 5.14 1.93 1.07
N VAL A 14 4.80 1.20 0.01
CA VAL A 14 3.94 1.71 -1.05
C VAL A 14 2.50 1.80 -0.55
N LEU A 15 2.00 0.74 0.09
CA LEU A 15 0.61 0.63 0.56
C LEU A 15 0.27 1.60 1.70
N GLN A 16 1.25 2.10 2.45
CA GLN A 16 1.00 3.17 3.43
C GLN A 16 0.39 4.43 2.79
N HIS A 17 0.61 4.64 1.48
CA HIS A 17 0.07 5.78 0.73
C HIS A 17 -1.32 5.52 0.12
N ASN A 18 -1.91 4.35 0.37
CA ASN A 18 -3.16 3.95 -0.27
C ASN A 18 -4.32 4.93 0.02
N ALA A 19 -4.42 5.41 1.25
CA ALA A 19 -5.42 6.40 1.68
C ALA A 19 -4.86 7.83 1.81
N ASP A 20 -3.63 8.07 1.38
CA ASP A 20 -3.01 9.40 1.44
C ASP A 20 -3.72 10.34 0.45
N PRO A 21 -4.13 11.55 0.86
CA PRO A 21 -4.76 12.52 -0.05
C PRO A 21 -3.79 13.07 -1.10
N ARG A 22 -2.48 12.84 -0.95
CA ARG A 22 -1.48 13.22 -1.94
C ARG A 22 -1.38 12.15 -3.03
N PRO A 23 -1.25 12.56 -4.30
CA PRO A 23 -1.17 11.59 -5.38
C PRO A 23 0.15 10.81 -5.30
N ALA A 24 0.07 9.49 -5.33
CA ALA A 24 1.20 8.59 -5.26
C ALA A 24 1.20 7.60 -6.42
N TRP A 25 2.37 7.39 -7.01
CA TRP A 25 2.60 6.47 -8.12
C TRP A 25 3.84 5.63 -7.89
N LEU A 26 3.82 4.39 -8.36
CA LEU A 26 4.98 3.51 -8.45
C LEU A 26 5.23 3.19 -9.92
N TRP A 27 6.39 3.60 -10.44
CA TRP A 27 6.78 3.37 -11.82
C TRP A 27 7.91 2.34 -11.91
N SER A 28 7.91 1.54 -12.98
CA SER A 28 9.03 0.69 -13.37
C SER A 28 10.30 1.51 -13.62
N GLN A 29 11.48 0.88 -13.54
CA GLN A 29 12.77 1.55 -13.71
C GLN A 29 12.89 2.40 -14.98
N ASP A 30 12.34 1.90 -16.10
CA ASP A 30 12.36 2.56 -17.40
C ASP A 30 11.32 3.70 -17.52
N GLY A 31 10.38 3.78 -16.57
CA GLY A 31 9.29 4.76 -16.54
C GLY A 31 8.19 4.49 -17.55
N ASN A 32 8.14 3.29 -18.14
CA ASN A 32 7.15 2.95 -19.16
C ASN A 32 5.91 2.24 -18.60
N GLN A 33 6.03 1.61 -17.42
CA GLN A 33 4.94 0.87 -16.80
C GLN A 33 4.58 1.48 -15.44
N LEU A 34 3.30 1.81 -15.29
CA LEU A 34 2.73 2.16 -14.00
C LEU A 34 2.44 0.86 -13.25
N LEU A 35 3.17 0.61 -12.18
CA LEU A 35 3.08 -0.61 -11.37
C LEU A 35 1.96 -0.50 -10.32
N TRP A 36 1.76 0.69 -9.77
CA TRP A 36 0.73 0.99 -8.77
C TRP A 36 0.46 2.50 -8.69
N HIS A 37 -0.73 2.89 -8.25
CA HIS A 37 -1.05 4.25 -7.83
C HIS A 37 -2.16 4.24 -6.78
N ASN A 38 -2.31 5.32 -6.01
CA ASN A 38 -3.45 5.49 -5.09
C ASN A 38 -4.65 6.19 -5.77
N ASP A 39 -5.74 6.34 -5.02
CA ASP A 39 -6.96 6.99 -5.51
C ASP A 39 -6.73 8.48 -5.80
N ALA A 40 -5.95 9.17 -4.97
CA ALA A 40 -5.60 10.58 -5.18
C ALA A 40 -4.85 10.80 -6.51
N ALA A 41 -3.98 9.87 -6.90
CA ALA A 41 -3.28 9.90 -8.18
C ALA A 41 -4.23 9.79 -9.39
N ALA A 42 -5.35 9.07 -9.26
CA ALA A 42 -6.38 9.01 -10.31
C ALA A 42 -7.12 10.35 -10.48
N LEU A 43 -7.11 11.20 -9.45
CA LEU A 43 -7.73 12.52 -9.42
C LEU A 43 -6.74 13.65 -9.75
N PHE A 44 -5.49 13.31 -10.07
CA PHE A 44 -4.49 14.31 -10.40
C PHE A 44 -4.93 15.16 -11.60
N LEU A 45 -4.92 16.49 -11.42
CA LEU A 45 -5.42 17.48 -12.39
C LEU A 45 -6.91 17.38 -12.75
N ALA A 46 -7.68 16.61 -11.98
CA ALA A 46 -9.13 16.63 -12.08
C ALA A 46 -9.65 18.04 -11.77
N LYS A 47 -10.83 18.35 -12.30
CA LYS A 47 -11.48 19.65 -12.12
C LYS A 47 -12.93 19.43 -11.76
N LEU A 48 -13.37 20.09 -10.69
CA LEU A 48 -14.78 20.17 -10.36
C LEU A 48 -15.45 21.22 -11.25
N LYS A 49 -16.54 20.84 -11.92
CA LYS A 49 -17.36 21.75 -12.74
C LYS A 49 -18.81 21.66 -12.29
N LYS A 50 -19.64 22.60 -12.76
CA LYS A 50 -21.09 22.59 -12.50
C LYS A 50 -21.79 21.28 -12.92
N SER A 51 -21.28 20.62 -13.95
CA SER A 51 -21.78 19.34 -14.44
C SER A 51 -21.21 18.10 -13.73
N GLY A 52 -20.39 18.29 -12.69
CA GLY A 52 -19.73 17.21 -11.94
C GLY A 52 -18.21 17.18 -12.10
N LEU A 53 -17.62 16.11 -11.57
CA LEU A 53 -16.18 15.88 -11.56
C LEU A 53 -15.66 15.51 -12.96
N LYS A 54 -14.69 16.26 -13.48
CA LYS A 54 -14.00 15.96 -14.73
C LYS A 54 -12.59 15.44 -14.45
N LEU A 55 -12.38 14.16 -14.71
CA LEU A 55 -11.06 13.52 -14.61
C LEU A 55 -10.14 13.98 -15.75
N ALA A 56 -8.83 14.07 -15.44
CA ALA A 56 -7.80 14.28 -16.44
C ALA A 56 -7.30 12.95 -17.01
N ALA A 57 -6.49 13.01 -18.06
CA ALA A 57 -5.77 11.83 -18.52
C ALA A 57 -4.76 11.36 -17.46
N PRO A 58 -4.48 10.05 -17.36
CA PRO A 58 -3.48 9.54 -16.41
C PRO A 58 -2.14 10.25 -16.56
N ALA A 59 -1.53 10.60 -15.44
CA ALA A 59 -0.26 11.30 -15.41
C ALA A 59 0.88 10.35 -15.76
N VAL A 60 1.61 10.63 -16.85
CA VAL A 60 2.78 9.84 -17.26
C VAL A 60 4.04 10.70 -17.14
N PRO A 61 5.05 10.30 -16.34
CA PRO A 61 6.31 11.03 -16.26
C PRO A 61 6.97 11.21 -17.63
N ILE A 62 7.64 12.33 -17.87
CA ILE A 62 8.44 12.51 -19.08
C ILE A 62 9.53 11.43 -19.14
N LYS A 63 9.74 10.88 -20.34
CA LYS A 63 10.72 9.83 -20.62
C LYS A 63 12.07 10.12 -19.99
N GLY A 64 12.62 9.12 -19.30
CA GLY A 64 13.93 9.18 -18.66
C GLY A 64 13.95 9.84 -17.28
N GLN A 65 12.89 10.54 -16.85
CA GLN A 65 12.86 11.13 -15.51
C GLN A 65 12.90 10.07 -14.40
N VAL A 66 12.15 8.97 -14.57
CA VAL A 66 12.12 7.87 -13.60
C VAL A 66 13.51 7.23 -13.45
N ALA A 67 14.09 6.77 -14.57
CA ALA A 67 15.42 6.19 -14.60
C ALA A 67 16.50 7.13 -14.02
N ARG A 68 16.43 8.43 -14.33
CA ARG A 68 17.35 9.44 -13.79
C ARG A 68 17.21 9.58 -12.27
N ASN A 69 16.00 9.63 -11.73
CA ASN A 69 15.77 9.76 -10.29
C ASN A 69 16.21 8.50 -9.53
N ILE A 70 16.04 7.31 -10.10
CA ILE A 70 16.58 6.07 -9.53
C ILE A 70 18.11 6.13 -9.49
N ARG A 71 18.76 6.54 -10.59
CA ARG A 71 20.22 6.62 -10.69
C ARG A 71 20.85 7.65 -9.74
N LEU A 72 20.18 8.79 -9.53
CA LEU A 72 20.67 9.87 -8.66
C LEU A 72 20.33 9.64 -7.19
N GLY A 73 19.27 8.90 -6.91
CA GLY A 73 18.86 8.55 -5.55
C GLY A 73 19.60 7.34 -5.00
N SER A 74 19.42 7.09 -3.71
CA SER A 74 19.87 5.85 -3.07
C SER A 74 18.65 4.97 -2.76
N PRO A 75 18.71 3.64 -3.00
CA PRO A 75 17.61 2.74 -2.67
C PRO A 75 17.10 2.91 -1.23
N GLY A 76 15.79 3.01 -1.06
CA GLY A 76 15.11 3.19 0.23
C GLY A 76 15.17 4.61 0.80
N ARG A 77 15.98 5.51 0.22
CA ARG A 77 16.10 6.91 0.69
C ARG A 77 15.21 7.82 -0.13
N THR A 78 14.39 8.60 0.57
CA THR A 78 13.52 9.61 -0.05
C THR A 78 14.30 10.89 -0.34
N SER A 79 14.09 11.45 -1.52
CA SER A 79 14.64 12.74 -1.94
C SER A 79 13.54 13.62 -2.56
N LEU A 80 13.73 14.94 -2.59
CA LEU A 80 12.81 15.84 -3.30
C LEU A 80 13.25 16.03 -4.74
N ALA A 81 12.33 15.87 -5.67
CA ALA A 81 12.56 16.13 -7.08
C ALA A 81 11.35 16.82 -7.72
N ARG A 82 11.60 17.63 -8.73
CA ARG A 82 10.55 18.21 -9.57
C ARG A 82 10.33 17.30 -10.77
N ILE A 83 9.17 16.65 -10.83
CA ILE A 83 8.81 15.71 -11.89
C ILE A 83 7.82 16.38 -12.83
N GLN A 84 8.05 16.24 -14.14
CA GLN A 84 7.09 16.70 -15.14
C GLN A 84 6.30 15.51 -15.65
N PHE A 85 4.98 15.67 -15.68
CA PHE A 85 4.02 14.69 -16.15
C PHE A 85 3.33 15.18 -17.41
N LEU A 86 3.10 14.26 -18.35
CA LEU A 86 2.17 14.40 -19.45
C LEU A 86 0.80 13.93 -18.97
N ALA A 87 -0.17 14.83 -18.96
CA ALA A 87 -1.56 14.55 -18.58
C ALA A 87 -2.49 15.37 -19.49
N GLY A 88 -2.71 14.87 -20.71
CA GLY A 88 -3.37 15.60 -21.79
C GLY A 88 -2.38 16.37 -22.67
N SER A 89 -2.67 17.63 -22.99
CA SER A 89 -1.94 18.37 -24.02
C SER A 89 -0.71 19.15 -23.54
N LYS A 90 -0.58 19.41 -22.23
CA LYS A 90 0.52 20.22 -21.68
C LYS A 90 1.24 19.48 -20.56
N PRO A 91 2.58 19.51 -20.55
CA PRO A 91 3.34 18.99 -19.42
C PRO A 91 3.04 19.82 -18.17
N THR A 92 2.81 19.14 -17.05
CA THR A 92 2.61 19.76 -15.74
C THR A 92 3.74 19.34 -14.81
N SER A 93 4.29 20.31 -14.08
CA SER A 93 5.42 20.11 -13.18
C SER A 93 4.92 20.02 -11.74
N LEU A 94 5.34 19.01 -10.99
CA LEU A 94 4.97 18.80 -9.60
C LEU A 94 6.22 18.55 -8.74
N THR A 95 6.28 19.14 -7.56
CA THR A 95 7.29 18.79 -6.55
C THR A 95 6.88 17.48 -5.89
N CYS A 96 7.76 16.49 -5.92
CA CYS A 96 7.47 15.16 -5.43
C CYS A 96 8.57 14.67 -4.48
N ALA A 97 8.17 13.90 -3.49
CA ALA A 97 9.07 12.99 -2.78
C ALA A 97 9.27 11.75 -3.65
N THR A 98 10.52 11.43 -3.99
CA THR A 98 10.90 10.28 -4.81
C THR A 98 11.74 9.32 -3.98
N THR A 99 11.39 8.05 -4.00
CA THR A 99 12.12 6.99 -3.27
C THR A 99 12.39 5.84 -4.23
N PRO A 100 13.65 5.59 -4.62
CA PRO A 100 14.00 4.39 -5.38
C PRO A 100 13.81 3.17 -4.48
N LEU A 101 13.15 2.13 -4.98
CA LEU A 101 12.84 0.91 -4.23
C LEU A 101 13.29 -0.31 -5.01
N HIS A 102 13.78 -1.33 -4.29
CA HIS A 102 13.93 -2.65 -4.88
C HIS A 102 12.54 -3.24 -5.13
N TRP A 103 12.32 -3.60 -6.37
CA TRP A 103 11.17 -4.31 -6.88
C TRP A 103 11.55 -5.76 -7.19
N ARG A 104 10.56 -6.56 -7.56
CA ARG A 104 10.71 -8.01 -7.83
C ARG A 104 11.94 -8.32 -8.68
N ASP A 105 12.57 -9.47 -8.42
CA ASP A 105 13.66 -10.02 -9.23
C ASP A 105 14.86 -9.06 -9.39
N GLY A 106 15.13 -8.27 -8.34
CA GLY A 106 16.22 -7.29 -8.32
C GLY A 106 15.99 -6.05 -9.20
N GLN A 107 14.80 -5.91 -9.79
CA GLN A 107 14.45 -4.72 -10.57
C GLN A 107 14.33 -3.50 -9.66
N MET A 108 14.51 -2.30 -10.20
CA MET A 108 14.23 -1.07 -9.47
C MET A 108 12.86 -0.52 -9.85
N ALA A 109 12.22 0.14 -8.90
CA ALA A 109 11.05 0.97 -9.13
C ALA A 109 11.24 2.33 -8.46
N LEU A 110 10.48 3.32 -8.90
CA LEU A 110 10.46 4.63 -8.26
C LEU A 110 9.08 4.90 -7.68
N LEU A 111 9.01 5.03 -6.35
CA LEU A 111 7.85 5.59 -5.68
C LEU A 111 7.93 7.11 -5.79
N ILE A 112 6.90 7.73 -6.35
CA ILE A 112 6.74 9.16 -6.50
C ILE A 112 5.49 9.58 -5.74
N VAL A 113 5.62 10.48 -4.77
CA VAL A 113 4.51 11.02 -3.99
C VAL A 113 4.51 12.53 -4.15
N GLY A 114 3.41 13.11 -4.64
CA GLY A 114 3.21 14.55 -4.68
C GLY A 114 3.28 15.14 -3.28
N VAL A 115 3.82 16.35 -3.13
CA VAL A 115 3.87 16.99 -1.80
C VAL A 115 2.54 17.62 -1.39
N ASP A 116 1.76 18.06 -2.38
CA ASP A 116 0.48 18.74 -2.18
C ASP A 116 -0.68 17.74 -2.25
N PRO A 117 -1.66 17.79 -1.32
CA PRO A 117 -2.85 16.96 -1.37
C PRO A 117 -3.77 17.39 -2.52
N ILE A 118 -4.58 16.45 -3.02
CA ILE A 118 -5.71 16.78 -3.90
C ILE A 118 -6.73 17.61 -3.11
N ASP A 119 -7.38 18.55 -3.81
CA ASP A 119 -8.41 19.40 -3.24
C ASP A 119 -9.52 18.56 -2.57
N ALA A 120 -9.91 18.96 -1.35
CA ALA A 120 -10.88 18.22 -0.54
C ALA A 120 -12.24 18.11 -1.22
N ASP A 121 -12.67 19.12 -1.98
CA ASP A 121 -13.94 19.08 -2.71
C ASP A 121 -13.88 18.09 -3.88
N ILE A 122 -12.71 17.95 -4.50
CA ILE A 122 -12.47 16.95 -5.55
C ILE A 122 -12.47 15.54 -4.94
N LEU A 123 -11.81 15.36 -3.80
CA LEU A 123 -11.80 14.08 -3.07
C LEU A 123 -13.22 13.68 -2.64
N ALA A 124 -13.99 14.62 -2.06
CA ALA A 124 -15.37 14.39 -1.66
C ALA A 124 -16.29 14.08 -2.86
N ALA A 125 -16.11 14.76 -3.99
CA ALA A 125 -16.87 14.50 -5.22
C ALA A 125 -16.48 13.17 -5.89
N ALA A 126 -15.28 12.66 -5.63
CA ALA A 126 -14.79 11.38 -6.14
C ALA A 126 -15.15 10.20 -5.24
N MET A 127 -15.38 10.45 -3.95
CA MET A 127 -15.98 9.45 -3.07
C MET A 127 -17.33 9.09 -3.69
N PRO A 128 -17.56 7.80 -4.05
CA PRO A 128 -18.90 7.41 -4.42
C PRO A 128 -19.80 7.82 -3.26
N ALA A 129 -20.95 8.41 -3.55
CA ALA A 129 -22.00 8.61 -2.55
C ALA A 129 -22.34 7.23 -1.97
N ARG A 130 -21.61 6.82 -0.94
CA ARG A 130 -21.92 5.71 -0.05
C ARG A 130 -23.09 6.21 0.77
N ASP A 131 -24.26 6.28 0.12
CA ASP A 131 -25.61 6.31 0.70
C ASP A 131 -26.64 6.61 -0.40
N ALA A 132 -27.03 5.55 -1.10
CA ALA A 132 -28.42 5.26 -1.44
C ALA A 132 -28.59 3.76 -1.76
N VAL A 133 -27.97 2.91 -0.94
CA VAL A 133 -28.54 1.60 -0.67
C VAL A 133 -29.14 1.77 0.71
N THR A 134 -30.44 2.08 0.76
CA THR A 134 -31.27 1.68 1.90
C THR A 134 -30.86 0.25 2.22
N PRO A 135 -30.36 -0.07 3.42
CA PRO A 135 -30.32 -1.46 3.83
C PRO A 135 -31.77 -1.89 3.92
N GLU A 136 -32.31 -2.43 2.82
CA GLU A 136 -33.45 -3.32 2.89
C GLU A 136 -32.91 -4.52 3.66
N ALA A 137 -33.10 -4.43 4.98
CA ALA A 137 -32.81 -5.50 5.90
C ALA A 137 -33.41 -6.77 5.30
N PRO A 138 -32.66 -7.88 5.19
CA PRO A 138 -33.29 -9.13 4.84
C PRO A 138 -34.29 -9.41 5.95
N GLU A 139 -35.59 -9.36 5.61
CA GLU A 139 -36.66 -9.85 6.48
C GLU A 139 -36.37 -11.33 6.74
N VAL A 140 -35.77 -11.57 7.91
CA VAL A 140 -35.58 -12.91 8.46
C VAL A 140 -36.98 -13.46 8.71
N SER A 141 -37.44 -14.28 7.77
CA SER A 141 -38.66 -15.06 7.90
C SER A 141 -38.41 -16.14 8.95
N GLU A 142 -39.00 -15.90 10.11
CA GLU A 142 -39.48 -16.79 11.18
C GLU A 142 -38.61 -18.01 11.59
N PRO A 143 -38.32 -18.16 12.90
CA PRO A 143 -37.57 -19.30 13.41
C PRO A 143 -38.41 -20.58 13.38
N ILE A 144 -37.82 -21.64 12.80
CA ILE A 144 -38.30 -23.01 12.93
C ILE A 144 -38.34 -23.36 14.42
N ALA A 145 -39.54 -23.67 14.90
CA ALA A 145 -39.78 -24.19 16.24
C ALA A 145 -39.04 -25.52 16.42
N VAL A 146 -38.02 -25.53 17.28
CA VAL A 146 -37.44 -26.77 17.81
C VAL A 146 -38.02 -26.95 19.21
N ALA A 147 -38.90 -27.95 19.34
CA ALA A 147 -39.42 -28.41 20.62
C ALA A 147 -38.27 -28.91 21.51
N PRO A 148 -38.33 -28.70 22.84
CA PRO A 148 -37.31 -29.17 23.75
C PRO A 148 -37.59 -30.63 24.10
N GLU A 149 -36.60 -31.50 23.89
CA GLU A 149 -36.53 -32.77 24.60
C GLU A 149 -35.29 -32.78 25.48
N GLU A 150 -35.51 -33.38 26.63
CA GLU A 150 -34.98 -33.09 27.94
C GLU A 150 -33.90 -34.11 28.31
N VAL A 151 -33.01 -33.70 29.23
CA VAL A 151 -32.22 -34.51 30.19
C VAL A 151 -31.24 -35.60 29.69
N ALA A 152 -30.06 -35.82 30.25
CA ALA A 152 -29.21 -35.18 31.27
C ALA A 152 -27.86 -35.98 31.31
N PRO A 153 -27.06 -36.02 32.39
CA PRO A 153 -25.70 -35.44 32.42
C PRO A 153 -24.61 -36.48 32.74
N VAL A 154 -23.32 -36.21 32.47
CA VAL A 154 -22.26 -36.80 33.30
C VAL A 154 -20.89 -36.11 33.19
N ALA A 155 -20.30 -35.90 34.37
CA ALA A 155 -18.88 -35.80 34.75
C ALA A 155 -18.00 -34.74 34.06
N THR A 156 -17.51 -33.70 34.76
CA THR A 156 -16.46 -33.73 35.82
C THR A 156 -15.13 -34.28 35.30
N GLU A 157 -14.19 -33.38 34.98
CA GLU A 157 -12.86 -33.27 35.62
C GLU A 157 -12.01 -32.21 34.89
N GLU A 158 -11.72 -31.10 35.57
CA GLU A 158 -10.36 -30.53 35.54
C GLU A 158 -9.59 -31.23 36.67
N PRO A 159 -8.31 -31.58 36.48
CA PRO A 159 -7.28 -30.61 36.84
C PRO A 159 -5.99 -30.64 36.00
N SER A 160 -5.35 -29.47 35.92
CA SER A 160 -3.94 -29.19 36.22
C SER A 160 -2.87 -30.26 35.90
N ALA A 161 -1.94 -29.91 34.99
CA ALA A 161 -0.51 -30.21 35.14
C ALA A 161 0.34 -29.37 34.15
N GLU A 162 0.97 -28.29 34.65
CA GLU A 162 2.35 -27.95 34.28
C GLU A 162 3.28 -29.02 34.92
N PRO A 163 4.47 -29.37 34.36
CA PRO A 163 5.65 -28.50 34.48
C PRO A 163 6.76 -28.62 33.40
N THR A 164 7.58 -27.56 33.31
CA THR A 164 9.05 -27.56 33.20
C THR A 164 9.77 -28.34 32.07
N GLU A 165 10.51 -27.61 31.22
CA GLU A 165 11.97 -27.80 31.05
C GLU A 165 12.61 -26.67 30.19
N GLU A 166 13.29 -25.74 30.85
CA GLU A 166 14.60 -25.19 30.46
C GLU A 166 15.60 -25.72 31.51
N PRO A 167 16.95 -25.75 31.32
CA PRO A 167 17.78 -25.17 30.26
C PRO A 167 18.86 -26.16 29.75
N SER A 168 19.88 -25.64 29.04
CA SER A 168 21.29 -26.11 29.02
C SER A 168 21.81 -26.58 27.66
N ALA A 169 22.58 -25.71 27.00
CA ALA A 169 24.05 -25.80 26.92
C ALA A 169 24.58 -25.02 25.71
N GLU A 170 25.28 -23.91 25.98
CA GLU A 170 26.41 -23.50 25.13
C GLU A 170 27.47 -24.61 25.13
N PRO A 171 28.29 -24.70 24.08
CA PRO A 171 29.64 -24.13 24.23
C PRO A 171 30.16 -23.41 22.98
N THR A 172 30.77 -22.25 23.24
CA THR A 172 32.10 -21.82 22.81
C THR A 172 32.75 -22.57 21.65
N GLU A 173 33.08 -21.84 20.58
CA GLU A 173 34.42 -21.88 19.96
C GLU A 173 34.74 -20.53 19.31
N GLU A 174 35.58 -19.74 19.99
CA GLU A 174 36.57 -18.88 19.35
C GLU A 174 37.59 -19.78 18.65
N PRO A 175 38.16 -19.31 17.53
CA PRO A 175 39.61 -19.35 17.48
C PRO A 175 40.18 -17.99 17.08
N SER A 176 40.96 -17.48 18.04
CA SER A 176 42.11 -16.61 17.84
C SER A 176 43.06 -17.17 16.77
N ALA A 177 43.46 -16.33 15.81
CA ALA A 177 44.68 -16.48 15.03
C ALA A 177 45.09 -15.13 14.40
N GLU A 178 45.72 -14.26 15.19
CA GLU A 178 46.98 -13.61 14.77
C GLU A 178 48.13 -14.56 15.16
N PRO A 179 49.38 -14.49 14.62
CA PRO A 179 50.08 -13.30 14.10
C PRO A 179 51.06 -13.53 12.91
N THR A 180 51.81 -12.47 12.57
CA THR A 180 53.14 -12.40 11.88
C THR A 180 53.08 -12.42 10.34
N GLU A 181 53.73 -11.55 9.56
CA GLU A 181 54.92 -10.67 9.71
C GLU A 181 54.73 -9.37 8.90
#